data_AF-A0A349SFC0-F1
#
_entry.id   AF-A0A349SFC0-F1
#
_cell.length_a   1.000
_cell.length_b   1.000
_cell.length_c   1.000
_cell.angle_alpha   90.00
_cell.angle_beta   90.00
_cell.angle_gamma   90.00
#
_symmetry.space_group_name_H-M   'P 1'
#
loop_
_entity.id
_entity.type
_entity.pdbx_description
1 polymer ?
#
loop_
_entity_poly.entity_id
_entity_poly.type
_entity_poly.pdbx_seq_one_letter_code
_entity_poly.pdbx_strand_id
1 'polypeptide(L)'
;ERDMFLRGARAFVGFAQTGVDYVRPERLFGSTTNSFFKNIGWAKKGIFSFSYVPLTILTAFSTVAFLVSLLLIVYQVFAKLLFPEIAPKGITTLLLVNLAFGSLILLSVSLLGEYIARIFEEVKQRPQFIRRALLRDGEKR
;
A
#
# COMPACT_ATOMS: atom_id res chain seq x y z
N GLU A 1 -7.32 -3.68 -15.65
CA GLU A 1 -6.46 -4.61 -14.86
C GLU A 1 -5.92 -5.76 -15.75
N ARG A 2 -4.60 -5.91 -16.00
CA ARG A 2 -4.00 -7.09 -16.71
C ARG A 2 -3.30 -8.08 -15.74
N ASP A 3 -3.30 -7.84 -14.43
CA ASP A 3 -2.92 -8.85 -13.43
C ASP A 3 -4.09 -9.02 -12.48
N MET A 4 -5.12 -9.69 -13.01
CA MET A 4 -6.44 -9.71 -12.41
C MET A 4 -6.43 -10.66 -11.21
N PHE A 5 -6.44 -10.10 -10.00
CA PHE A 5 -6.72 -10.88 -8.82
C PHE A 5 -8.23 -11.19 -8.77
N LEU A 6 -8.62 -12.25 -9.49
CA LEU A 6 -10.01 -12.70 -9.68
C LEU A 6 -10.82 -12.78 -8.39
N ARG A 7 -10.19 -13.21 -7.27
CA ARG A 7 -10.85 -13.29 -5.96
C ARG A 7 -11.27 -11.89 -5.45
N GLY A 8 -10.40 -10.90 -5.59
CA GLY A 8 -10.68 -9.52 -5.21
C GLY A 8 -11.65 -8.84 -6.18
N ALA A 9 -11.46 -9.07 -7.49
CA ALA A 9 -12.35 -8.53 -8.52
C ALA A 9 -13.79 -9.02 -8.32
N ARG A 10 -14.01 -10.32 -8.09
CA ARG A 10 -15.34 -10.89 -7.79
C ARG A 10 -15.98 -10.19 -6.58
N ALA A 11 -15.24 -9.97 -5.50
CA ALA A 11 -15.77 -9.29 -4.32
C ALA A 11 -16.09 -7.81 -4.59
N PHE A 12 -15.29 -7.14 -5.42
CA PHE A 12 -15.43 -5.71 -5.72
C PHE A 12 -16.66 -5.36 -6.57
N VAL A 13 -17.14 -6.26 -7.44
CA VAL A 13 -18.22 -5.94 -8.39
C VAL A 13 -19.58 -5.65 -7.73
N GLY A 14 -19.78 -6.03 -6.46
CA GLY A 14 -20.95 -5.62 -5.66
C GLY A 14 -22.31 -6.22 -6.05
N PHE A 15 -22.37 -7.08 -7.07
CA PHE A 15 -23.61 -7.77 -7.47
C PHE A 15 -24.07 -8.82 -6.46
N ALA A 16 -25.31 -9.30 -6.61
CA ALA A 16 -25.82 -10.43 -5.84
C ALA A 16 -24.98 -11.69 -6.10
N GLN A 17 -24.40 -12.25 -5.04
CA GLN A 17 -23.56 -13.44 -5.11
C GLN A 17 -24.15 -14.54 -4.23
N THR A 18 -24.24 -15.75 -4.78
CA THR A 18 -24.61 -16.94 -4.01
C THR A 18 -23.51 -17.99 -4.12
N GLY A 19 -23.27 -18.72 -3.04
CA GLY A 19 -22.38 -19.89 -3.01
C GLY A 19 -23.22 -21.15 -3.13
N VAL A 20 -22.74 -22.13 -3.90
CA VAL A 20 -23.36 -23.46 -3.97
C VAL A 20 -22.47 -24.42 -3.19
N ASP A 21 -23.01 -24.99 -2.13
CA ASP A 21 -22.30 -25.99 -1.35
C ASP A 21 -22.11 -27.25 -2.18
N TYR A 22 -20.88 -27.77 -2.19
CA TYR A 22 -20.56 -29.02 -2.83
C TYR A 22 -19.53 -29.76 -1.98
N VAL A 23 -19.71 -31.08 -1.87
CA VAL A 23 -18.75 -31.95 -1.19
C VAL A 23 -17.74 -32.41 -2.23
N ARG A 24 -16.49 -31.98 -2.07
CA ARG A 24 -15.39 -32.38 -2.95
C ARG A 24 -14.80 -33.71 -2.47
N PRO A 25 -14.70 -34.76 -3.31
CA PRO A 25 -13.96 -35.96 -2.96
C PRO A 25 -12.47 -35.64 -2.78
N GLU A 26 -11.80 -36.46 -1.97
CA GLU A 26 -10.37 -36.29 -1.68
C GLU A 26 -9.53 -36.46 -2.96
N ARG A 27 -8.44 -35.70 -3.06
CA ARG A 27 -7.63 -35.66 -4.29
C ARG A 27 -6.73 -36.88 -4.33
N LEU A 28 -6.92 -37.77 -5.31
CA LEU A 28 -6.11 -38.98 -5.48
C LEU A 28 -4.66 -38.70 -5.91
N PHE A 29 -4.41 -37.58 -6.59
CA PHE A 29 -3.09 -37.22 -7.11
C PHE A 29 -2.81 -35.70 -7.04
N GLY A 30 -1.54 -35.35 -6.87
CA GLY A 30 -1.02 -33.97 -6.90
C GLY A 30 -0.87 -33.30 -5.53
N SER A 31 -0.08 -32.24 -5.47
CA SER A 31 0.14 -31.45 -4.25
C SER A 31 -0.85 -30.29 -4.13
N THR A 32 -1.17 -29.89 -2.89
CA THR A 32 -2.01 -28.71 -2.67
C THR A 32 -1.28 -27.45 -3.13
N THR A 33 -1.94 -26.69 -4.00
CA THR A 33 -1.48 -25.33 -4.37
C THR A 33 -1.69 -24.34 -3.22
N ASN A 34 -2.54 -24.70 -2.25
CA ASN A 34 -3.00 -23.83 -1.18
C ASN A 34 -2.10 -24.01 0.05
N SER A 35 -1.39 -22.96 0.41
CA SER A 35 -0.53 -22.88 1.59
C SER A 35 -0.85 -21.58 2.32
N PHE A 36 -0.79 -21.60 3.65
CA PHE A 36 -1.03 -20.42 4.49
C PHE A 36 -0.19 -19.21 4.04
N PHE A 37 1.10 -19.40 3.77
CA PHE A 37 1.99 -18.35 3.30
C PHE A 37 1.63 -17.83 1.91
N LYS A 38 1.19 -18.71 1.00
CA LYS A 38 0.68 -18.31 -0.32
C LYS A 38 -0.59 -17.46 -0.18
N ASN A 39 -1.48 -17.80 0.76
CA ASN A 39 -2.69 -17.03 1.04
C ASN A 39 -2.41 -15.63 1.61
N ILE A 40 -1.38 -15.49 2.44
CA ILE A 40 -0.91 -14.15 2.88
C ILE A 40 -0.41 -13.34 1.68
N GLY A 41 0.35 -13.97 0.77
CA GLY A 41 0.77 -13.33 -0.49
C GLY A 41 -0.40 -12.84 -1.33
N TRP A 42 -1.45 -13.65 -1.46
CA TRP A 42 -2.69 -13.27 -2.16
C TRP A 42 -3.42 -12.11 -1.47
N ALA A 43 -3.51 -12.10 -0.15
CA ALA A 43 -4.13 -11.02 0.61
C ALA A 43 -3.38 -9.70 0.45
N LYS A 44 -2.04 -9.72 0.55
CA LYS A 44 -1.19 -8.55 0.28
C LYS A 44 -1.46 -8.01 -1.13
N LYS A 45 -1.45 -8.88 -2.14
CA LYS A 45 -1.74 -8.48 -3.53
C LYS A 45 -3.11 -7.81 -3.66
N GLY A 46 -4.13 -8.34 -3.00
CA GLY A 46 -5.47 -7.72 -2.97
C GLY A 46 -5.47 -6.31 -2.37
N ILE A 47 -4.80 -6.11 -1.23
CA ILE A 47 -4.74 -4.80 -0.56
C ILE A 47 -4.00 -3.79 -1.43
N PHE A 48 -2.83 -4.14 -1.98
CA PHE A 48 -2.03 -3.21 -2.79
C PHE A 48 -2.66 -2.90 -4.15
N SER A 49 -3.47 -3.80 -4.71
CA SER A 49 -4.08 -3.60 -6.04
C SER A 49 -5.44 -2.90 -6.02
N PHE A 50 -6.18 -2.96 -4.92
CA PHE A 50 -7.55 -2.40 -4.84
C PHE A 50 -7.71 -1.34 -3.74
N SER A 51 -6.62 -0.93 -3.07
CA SER A 51 -6.71 -0.01 -1.96
C SER A 51 -5.55 0.97 -1.89
N TYR A 52 -5.88 2.22 -1.57
CA TYR A 52 -4.90 3.26 -1.20
C TYR A 52 -4.51 3.19 0.28
N VAL A 53 -5.11 2.27 1.06
CA VAL A 53 -4.91 2.17 2.51
C VAL A 53 -3.44 2.13 2.94
N PRO A 54 -2.54 1.33 2.33
CA PRO A 54 -1.13 1.32 2.74
C PRO A 54 -0.45 2.69 2.61
N LEU A 55 -0.86 3.45 1.60
CA LEU A 55 -0.33 4.76 1.27
C LEU A 55 -0.91 5.84 2.21
N THR A 56 -2.19 5.73 2.54
CA THR A 56 -2.85 6.55 3.55
C THR A 56 -2.27 6.33 4.95
N ILE A 57 -1.88 5.09 5.30
CA ILE A 57 -1.21 4.80 6.58
C ILE A 57 0.17 5.46 6.63
N LEU A 58 0.94 5.38 5.53
CA LEU A 58 2.27 5.97 5.46
C LEU A 58 2.22 7.50 5.56
N THR A 59 1.26 8.14 4.88
CA THR A 59 1.07 9.60 4.94
C THR A 59 0.67 10.04 6.35
N ALA A 60 -0.25 9.31 7.00
CA ALA A 60 -0.64 9.58 8.38
C ALA A 60 0.54 9.44 9.36
N PHE A 61 1.33 8.36 9.24
CA PHE A 61 2.50 8.15 10.09
C PHE A 61 3.56 9.25 9.92
N SER A 62 3.90 9.60 8.67
CA SER A 62 4.84 10.69 8.38
C SER A 62 4.35 12.03 8.91
N THR A 63 3.05 12.29 8.86
CA THR A 63 2.45 13.52 9.41
C THR A 63 2.59 13.57 10.94
N VAL A 64 2.31 12.48 11.64
CA VAL A 64 2.48 12.39 13.10
C VAL A 64 3.95 12.57 13.49
N ALA A 65 4.87 11.89 12.80
CA ALA A 65 6.31 12.00 13.04
C ALA A 65 6.80 13.46 12.85
N PHE A 66 6.32 14.13 11.80
CA PHE A 66 6.62 15.54 11.55
C PHE A 66 6.10 16.44 12.68
N LEU A 67 4.86 16.27 13.13
CA LEU A 67 4.29 17.05 14.24
C LEU A 67 5.06 16.85 15.55
N VAL A 68 5.44 15.62 15.88
CA VAL A 68 6.25 15.32 17.06
C VAL A 68 7.63 15.99 16.97
N SER A 69 8.27 15.92 15.79
CA SER A 69 9.55 16.59 15.57
C SER A 69 9.46 18.10 15.76
N LEU A 70 8.36 18.72 15.32
CA LEU A 70 8.10 20.15 15.48
C LEU A 70 7.95 20.51 16.96
N LEU A 71 7.17 19.74 17.73
CA LEU A 71 6.99 19.96 19.17
C LEU A 71 8.31 19.85 19.94
N LEU A 72 9.15 18.86 19.59
CA LEU A 72 10.47 18.68 20.19
C LEU A 72 11.42 19.84 19.87
N ILE A 73 11.39 20.37 18.64
CA ILE A 73 12.14 21.58 18.27
C ILE A 73 11.69 22.76 19.13
N VAL A 74 10.39 23.00 19.23
CA VAL A 74 9.84 24.11 20.01
C VAL A 74 10.25 23.99 21.48
N TYR A 75 10.05 22.81 22.08
CA TYR A 75 10.48 22.52 23.45
C TYR A 75 11.97 22.82 23.66
N GLN A 76 12.83 22.38 22.75
CA GLN A 76 14.27 22.61 22.87
C GLN A 76 14.66 24.08 22.77
N VAL A 77 14.02 24.84 21.87
CA VAL A 77 14.25 26.28 21.73
C VAL A 77 13.91 26.98 23.05
N PHE A 78 12.76 26.65 23.66
CA PHE A 78 12.38 27.19 24.96
C PHE A 78 13.31 26.73 26.10
N ALA A 79 13.66 25.46 26.15
CA ALA A 79 14.59 24.92 27.15
C ALA A 79 15.96 25.59 27.07
N LYS A 80 16.47 25.87 25.87
CA LYS A 80 17.74 26.58 25.66
C LYS A 80 17.67 28.05 26.11
N LEU A 81 16.53 28.71 25.92
CA LEU A 81 16.32 30.10 26.36
C LEU A 81 16.20 30.22 27.88
N LEU A 82 15.57 29.24 28.53
CA LEU A 82 15.30 29.26 29.98
C LEU A 82 16.40 28.61 30.82
N PHE A 83 17.09 27.60 30.29
CA PHE A 83 18.08 26.80 31.02
C PHE A 83 19.35 26.55 30.19
N PRO A 84 20.25 27.55 30.08
CA PRO A 84 21.44 27.46 29.24
C PRO A 84 22.47 26.39 29.67
N GLU A 85 22.39 25.88 30.90
CA GLU A 85 23.35 24.95 31.53
C GLU A 85 23.02 23.45 31.28
N ILE A 86 21.79 23.11 30.84
CA ILE A 86 21.27 21.73 30.92
C ILE A 86 21.66 20.84 29.72
N ALA A 87 22.17 21.39 28.61
CA ALA A 87 22.37 20.62 27.37
C ALA A 87 23.84 20.58 26.89
N PRO A 88 24.41 19.38 26.60
CA PRO A 88 25.68 19.25 25.90
C PRO A 88 25.64 20.01 24.57
N LYS A 89 26.66 20.83 24.30
CA LYS A 89 26.69 21.69 23.11
C LYS A 89 26.66 20.84 21.82
N GLY A 90 25.65 21.04 20.98
CA GLY A 90 25.62 20.60 19.59
C GLY A 90 24.89 19.28 19.29
N ILE A 91 24.91 18.29 20.19
CA ILE A 91 24.32 16.96 19.94
C ILE A 91 22.80 17.03 19.84
N THR A 92 22.13 17.73 20.77
CA THR A 92 20.68 17.85 20.78
C THR A 92 20.16 18.58 19.54
N THR A 93 20.86 19.62 19.10
CA THR A 93 20.52 20.37 17.88
C THR A 93 20.67 19.50 16.63
N LEU A 94 21.75 18.70 16.54
CA LEU A 94 21.99 17.78 15.43
C LEU A 94 20.90 16.69 15.34
N LEU A 95 20.53 16.10 16.48
CA LEU A 95 19.51 15.06 16.53
C LEU A 95 18.14 15.60 16.10
N LEU A 96 17.79 16.82 16.52
CA LEU A 96 16.54 17.48 16.15
C LEU A 96 16.49 17.89 14.68
N VAL A 97 17.58 18.46 14.16
CA VAL A 97 17.71 18.77 12.73
C VAL A 97 17.53 17.49 11.91
N ASN A 98 18.22 16.41 12.29
CA ASN A 98 18.11 15.14 11.59
C ASN A 98 16.68 14.55 11.67
N LEU A 99 16.03 14.60 12.85
CA LEU A 99 14.64 14.16 13.00
C LEU A 99 13.66 14.99 12.16
N ALA A 100 13.85 16.30 12.11
CA ALA A 100 12.99 17.21 11.36
C ALA A 100 13.15 17.01 9.84
N PHE A 101 14.38 16.97 9.34
CA PHE A 101 14.66 16.68 7.93
C PHE A 101 14.23 15.25 7.56
N GLY A 102 14.46 14.27 8.42
CA GLY A 102 14.00 12.89 8.23
C GLY A 102 12.48 12.80 8.12
N SER A 103 11.76 13.47 9.02
CA SER A 103 10.29 13.50 8.98
C SER A 103 9.75 14.21 7.74
N LEU A 104 10.40 15.30 7.32
CA LEU A 104 10.01 16.05 6.12
C LEU A 104 10.28 15.26 4.83
N ILE A 105 11.38 14.50 4.77
CA ILE A 105 11.68 13.59 3.67
C ILE A 105 10.64 12.47 3.60
N LEU A 106 10.31 11.84 4.74
CA LEU A 106 9.29 10.80 4.81
C LEU A 106 7.90 11.31 4.41
N LEU A 107 7.54 12.54 4.80
CA LEU A 107 6.30 13.19 4.36
C LEU A 107 6.28 13.43 2.85
N SER A 108 7.39 13.95 2.30
CA SER A 108 7.53 14.23 0.87
C SER A 108 7.45 12.97 0.01
N VAL A 109 8.13 11.89 0.43
CA VAL A 109 8.07 10.58 -0.24
C VAL A 109 6.66 10.01 -0.16
N SER A 110 5.97 10.18 0.96
CA SER A 110 4.62 9.67 1.12
C SER A 110 3.61 10.40 0.22
N LEU A 111 3.72 11.73 0.09
CA LEU A 111 2.94 12.52 -0.86
C LEU A 111 3.21 12.08 -2.30
N LEU A 112 4.49 11.96 -2.68
CA LEU A 112 4.89 11.47 -4.01
C LEU A 112 4.30 10.08 -4.29
N GLY A 113 4.34 9.18 -3.32
CA GLY A 113 3.71 7.87 -3.44
C GLY A 113 2.23 7.97 -3.77
N GLU A 114 1.48 8.86 -3.09
CA GLU A 114 0.05 9.10 -3.36
C GLU A 114 -0.22 9.56 -4.79
N TYR A 115 0.57 10.51 -5.30
CA TYR A 115 0.45 10.94 -6.69
C TYR A 115 0.81 9.83 -7.68
N ILE A 116 1.89 9.09 -7.44
CA ILE A 116 2.32 7.97 -8.30
C ILE A 116 1.24 6.88 -8.33
N ALA A 117 0.58 6.58 -7.22
CA ALA A 117 -0.51 5.62 -7.20
C ALA A 117 -1.71 6.06 -8.05
N ARG A 118 -2.08 7.35 -8.01
CA ARG A 118 -3.14 7.91 -8.86
C ARG A 118 -2.75 7.86 -10.34
N ILE A 119 -1.51 8.21 -10.66
CA ILE A 119 -0.97 8.14 -12.03
C ILE A 119 -0.95 6.68 -12.50
N PHE A 120 -0.52 5.73 -11.67
CA PHE A 120 -0.48 4.32 -12.03
C PHE A 120 -1.86 3.77 -12.41
N GLU A 121 -2.93 4.21 -11.74
CA GLU A 121 -4.30 3.85 -12.10
C GLU A 121 -4.72 4.46 -13.44
N GLU A 122 -4.40 5.73 -13.69
CA GLU A 122 -4.77 6.41 -14.94
C GLU A 122 -4.02 5.86 -16.16
N VAL A 123 -2.72 5.59 -16.00
CA VAL A 123 -1.83 5.11 -17.07
C VAL A 123 -1.99 3.62 -17.31
N LYS A 124 -2.74 2.91 -16.46
CA LYS A 124 -2.83 1.45 -16.50
C LYS A 124 -3.31 0.92 -17.84
N GLN A 125 -4.15 1.63 -18.61
CA GLN A 125 -4.49 1.39 -20.03
C GLN A 125 -4.55 -0.11 -20.46
N ARG A 126 -5.07 -0.98 -19.59
CA ARG A 126 -4.88 -2.44 -19.68
C ARG A 126 -6.15 -3.07 -20.28
N PRO A 127 -6.17 -3.46 -21.58
CA PRO A 127 -7.33 -4.08 -22.22
C PRO A 127 -7.71 -5.38 -21.50
N GLN A 128 -9.01 -5.61 -21.33
CA GLN A 128 -9.56 -6.66 -20.46
C GLN A 128 -9.25 -8.08 -20.92
N PHE A 129 -9.03 -8.27 -22.22
CA PHE A 129 -8.66 -9.54 -22.82
C PHE A 129 -8.00 -9.28 -24.18
N ILE A 130 -7.20 -10.24 -24.65
CA ILE A 130 -6.66 -10.28 -26.00
C ILE A 130 -7.38 -11.42 -26.71
N ARG A 131 -8.19 -11.10 -27.72
CA ARG A 131 -8.89 -12.12 -28.52
C ARG A 131 -7.88 -12.78 -29.45
N ARG A 132 -7.82 -14.12 -29.42
CA ARG A 132 -6.95 -14.89 -30.33
C ARG A 132 -7.62 -15.14 -31.68
N ALA A 133 -8.92 -15.40 -31.69
CA ALA A 133 -9.72 -15.61 -32.89
C ALA A 133 -11.20 -15.44 -32.54
N LEU A 134 -12.02 -15.07 -33.52
CA LEU A 134 -13.47 -15.00 -33.34
C LEU A 134 -14.10 -16.09 -34.20
N LEU A 135 -14.58 -17.15 -33.56
CA LEU A 135 -15.29 -18.23 -34.26
C LEU A 135 -16.73 -17.80 -34.51
N ARG A 136 -17.13 -17.73 -35.77
CA ARG A 136 -18.52 -17.50 -36.18
C ARG A 136 -18.88 -18.54 -37.22
N ASP A 137 -19.98 -19.26 -37.02
CA ASP A 137 -20.46 -20.32 -37.91
C ASP A 137 -19.43 -21.44 -38.18
N GLY A 138 -18.62 -21.78 -37.18
CA GLY A 138 -17.60 -22.84 -37.28
C GLY A 138 -16.28 -22.40 -37.93
N GLU A 139 -16.20 -21.19 -38.49
CA GLU A 139 -14.99 -20.66 -39.10
C GLU A 139 -14.30 -19.59 -38.24
N LYS A 140 -12.96 -19.57 -38.26
CA LYS A 140 -12.15 -18.53 -37.59
C LYS A 140 -12.10 -17.27 -38.45
N ARG A 141 -12.64 -16.17 -37.92
CA ARG A 141 -12.35 -14.80 -38.35
C ARG A 141 -11.25 -14.17 -37.51
#